data_AF-A0A381FAI9-F1
#
_entry.id   AF-A0A381FAI9-F1
#
_cell.length_a   1.000
_cell.length_b   1.000
_cell.length_c   1.000
_cell.angle_alpha   90.00
_cell.angle_beta   90.00
_cell.angle_gamma   90.00
#
_symmetry.space_group_name_H-M   'P 1'
#
loop_
_entity.id
_entity.type
_entity.pdbx_description
1 polymer ?
#
loop_
_entity_poly.entity_id
_entity_poly.type
_entity_poly.pdbx_seq_one_letter_code
_entity_poly.pdbx_strand_id
1 'polypeptide(L)'
;MQEIEAKAISNLISKENRLKAVEITGFVAILKSDGKCNDQLINDVDEYVGMVHVIYEMFKGYSFEDIKLSENPIDSSDFAKLIKFHVEITELYKLAKENA
;
A
#
# COMPACT_ATOMS: atom_id res chain seq x y z
N MET A 1 -0.38 17.80 -8.83
CA MET A 1 0.45 16.58 -8.75
C MET A 1 0.94 16.16 -10.13
N GLN A 2 2.09 15.47 -10.27
CA GLN A 2 2.48 14.90 -11.57
C GLN A 2 1.56 13.74 -11.97
N GLU A 3 1.39 13.48 -13.27
CA GLU A 3 0.49 12.43 -13.75
C GLU A 3 0.85 11.03 -13.22
N ILE A 4 2.15 10.75 -13.08
CA ILE A 4 2.65 9.47 -12.58
C ILE A 4 2.24 9.27 -11.11
N GLU A 5 2.42 10.29 -10.27
CA GLU A 5 2.02 10.25 -8.86
C GLU A 5 0.51 10.10 -8.72
N ALA A 6 -0.28 10.84 -9.51
CA ALA A 6 -1.74 10.75 -9.50
C ALA A 6 -2.22 9.34 -9.90
N LYS A 7 -1.57 8.71 -10.89
CA LYS A 7 -1.87 7.32 -11.28
C LYS A 7 -1.53 6.35 -10.17
N ALA A 8 -0.38 6.52 -9.53
CA ALA A 8 0.05 5.69 -8.42
C ALA A 8 -0.93 5.78 -7.24
N ILE A 9 -1.36 6.99 -6.85
CA ILE A 9 -2.39 7.19 -5.81
C ILE A 9 -3.71 6.56 -6.22
N SER A 10 -4.21 6.84 -7.42
CA SER A 10 -5.47 6.28 -7.91
C SER A 10 -5.47 4.75 -7.91
N ASN A 11 -4.34 4.13 -8.23
CA ASN A 11 -4.17 2.69 -8.17
C ASN A 11 -4.12 2.20 -6.72
N LEU A 12 -3.35 2.84 -5.85
CA LEU A 12 -3.18 2.48 -4.44
C LEU A 12 -4.51 2.49 -3.67
N ILE A 13 -5.36 3.49 -3.93
CA ILE A 13 -6.66 3.64 -3.25
C ILE A 13 -7.79 2.83 -3.90
N SER A 14 -7.51 2.12 -4.99
CA SER A 14 -8.50 1.25 -5.64
C SER A 14 -9.02 0.20 -4.66
N LYS A 15 -10.27 -0.23 -4.85
CA LYS A 15 -10.87 -1.27 -3.99
C LYS A 15 -10.00 -2.53 -3.93
N GLU A 16 -9.44 -2.94 -5.05
CA GLU A 16 -8.57 -4.13 -5.16
C GLU A 16 -7.34 -3.99 -4.27
N ASN A 17 -6.58 -2.91 -4.39
CA ASN A 17 -5.33 -2.76 -3.63
C ASN A 17 -5.58 -2.48 -2.15
N ARG A 18 -6.69 -1.85 -1.79
CA ARG A 18 -7.09 -1.73 -0.37
C ARG A 18 -7.41 -3.08 0.25
N LEU A 19 -8.11 -3.96 -0.47
CA LEU A 19 -8.36 -5.32 0.00
C LEU A 19 -7.07 -6.12 0.12
N LYS A 20 -6.17 -6.03 -0.87
CA LYS A 20 -4.85 -6.67 -0.81
C LYS A 20 -4.04 -6.20 0.40
N ALA A 21 -4.05 -4.91 0.73
CA ALA A 21 -3.34 -4.39 1.89
C ALA A 21 -3.81 -5.07 3.19
N VAL A 22 -5.12 -5.27 3.36
CA VAL A 22 -5.69 -6.01 4.50
C VAL A 22 -5.30 -7.49 4.47
N GLU A 23 -5.34 -8.13 3.31
CA GLU A 23 -4.91 -9.54 3.15
C GLU A 23 -3.43 -9.73 3.52
N ILE A 24 -2.57 -8.79 3.12
CA ILE A 24 -1.15 -8.77 3.46
C ILE A 24 -0.96 -8.70 4.98
N THR A 25 -1.69 -7.83 5.70
CA THR A 25 -1.62 -7.77 7.17
C THR A 25 -1.92 -9.13 7.80
N GLY A 26 -2.99 -9.79 7.33
CA GLY A 26 -3.34 -11.14 7.80
C GLY A 26 -2.26 -12.17 7.50
N PHE A 27 -1.69 -12.15 6.29
CA PHE A 27 -0.60 -13.04 5.88
C PHE A 27 0.64 -12.89 6.75
N VAL A 28 1.11 -11.66 6.98
CA VAL A 28 2.32 -11.42 7.77
C VAL A 28 2.08 -11.78 9.24
N ALA A 29 0.88 -11.55 9.79
CA ALA A 29 0.51 -12.00 11.13
C ALA A 29 0.60 -13.53 11.29
N ILE A 30 0.17 -14.29 10.27
CA ILE A 30 0.31 -15.76 10.25
C ILE A 30 1.80 -16.17 10.21
N LEU A 31 2.60 -15.52 9.37
CA LEU A 31 4.05 -15.80 9.34
C LEU A 31 4.73 -15.51 10.68
N LYS A 32 4.29 -14.48 11.41
CA LYS A 32 4.76 -14.19 12.76
C LYS A 32 4.38 -15.29 13.73
N SER A 33 3.12 -15.75 13.72
CA SER A 33 2.70 -16.84 14.61
C SER A 33 3.48 -18.14 14.36
N ASP A 34 3.91 -18.34 13.13
CA ASP A 34 4.75 -19.48 12.71
C ASP A 34 6.25 -19.31 13.05
N GLY A 35 6.66 -18.16 13.60
CA GLY A 35 8.07 -17.84 13.85
C GLY A 35 8.91 -17.61 12.57
N LYS A 36 8.26 -17.36 11.44
CA LYS A 36 8.88 -17.17 10.11
C LYS A 36 9.00 -15.70 9.71
N CYS A 37 8.60 -14.79 10.58
CA CYS A 37 8.62 -13.35 10.37
C CYS A 37 9.19 -12.63 11.59
N ASN A 38 9.95 -11.56 11.38
CA ASN A 38 10.44 -10.70 12.44
C ASN A 38 9.43 -9.60 12.78
N ASP A 39 9.57 -8.99 13.96
CA ASP A 39 8.68 -7.91 14.40
C ASP A 39 8.77 -6.66 13.52
N GLN A 40 9.92 -6.43 12.88
CA GLN A 40 10.13 -5.26 12.02
C GLN A 40 9.18 -5.27 10.81
N LEU A 41 9.09 -6.40 10.09
CA LEU A 41 8.24 -6.51 8.91
C LEU A 41 6.75 -6.35 9.25
N ILE A 42 6.33 -6.77 10.44
CA ILE A 42 4.95 -6.55 10.93
C ILE A 42 4.69 -5.06 11.09
N ASN A 43 5.60 -4.36 11.79
CA ASN A 43 5.47 -2.93 12.01
C ASN A 43 5.48 -2.17 10.67
N ASP A 44 6.36 -2.54 9.74
CA ASP A 44 6.45 -1.92 8.41
C ASP A 44 5.14 -2.12 7.61
N VAL A 45 4.52 -3.31 7.69
CA VAL A 45 3.23 -3.58 7.04
C VAL A 45 2.09 -2.80 7.69
N ASP A 46 2.04 -2.74 9.03
CA ASP A 46 1.02 -1.98 9.74
C ASP A 46 1.09 -0.49 9.43
N GLU A 47 2.31 0.09 9.39
CA GLU A 47 2.55 1.46 8.97
C GLU A 47 2.14 1.69 7.50
N TYR A 48 2.49 0.77 6.60
CA TYR A 48 2.07 0.82 5.20
C TYR A 48 0.54 0.82 5.05
N VAL A 49 -0.17 -0.08 5.74
CA VAL A 49 -1.65 -0.11 5.71
C VAL A 49 -2.23 1.19 6.28
N GLY A 50 -1.65 1.72 7.34
CA GLY A 50 -2.00 3.03 7.90
C GLY A 50 -1.86 4.16 6.87
N MET A 51 -0.73 4.20 6.14
CA MET A 51 -0.51 5.19 5.07
C MET A 51 -1.50 5.04 3.92
N VAL A 52 -1.77 3.82 3.46
CA VAL A 52 -2.78 3.56 2.41
C VAL A 52 -4.17 4.03 2.85
N HIS A 53 -4.53 3.81 4.12
CA HIS A 53 -5.78 4.27 4.66
C HIS A 53 -5.87 5.81 4.69
N VAL A 54 -4.84 6.50 5.16
CA VAL A 54 -4.79 7.98 5.16
C VAL A 54 -4.95 8.52 3.74
N ILE A 55 -4.19 8.00 2.77
CA ILE A 55 -4.28 8.43 1.37
C ILE A 55 -5.69 8.16 0.82
N TYR A 56 -6.29 7.02 1.14
CA TYR A 56 -7.67 6.74 0.75
C TYR A 56 -8.64 7.75 1.33
N GLU A 57 -8.56 8.07 2.62
CA GLU A 57 -9.47 9.03 3.25
C GLU A 57 -9.34 10.44 2.68
N MET A 58 -8.12 10.83 2.28
CA MET A 58 -7.87 12.13 1.63
C MET A 58 -8.47 12.24 0.23
N PHE A 59 -8.46 11.13 -0.54
CA PHE A 59 -8.88 11.13 -1.95
C PHE A 59 -10.17 10.34 -2.20
N LYS A 60 -10.89 9.90 -1.15
CA LYS A 60 -12.14 9.15 -1.32
C LYS A 60 -13.17 10.02 -2.04
N GLY A 61 -13.68 9.50 -3.15
CA GLY A 61 -14.66 10.22 -3.98
C GLY A 61 -14.05 11.20 -4.99
N TYR A 62 -12.73 11.36 -5.03
CA TYR A 62 -12.06 12.17 -6.04
C TYR A 62 -11.98 11.39 -7.35
N SER A 63 -12.19 12.08 -8.47
CA SER A 63 -11.84 11.53 -9.79
C SER A 63 -10.32 11.57 -10.01
N PHE A 64 -9.83 10.85 -11.02
CA PHE A 64 -8.42 10.93 -11.40
C PHE A 64 -7.96 12.37 -11.70
N GLU A 65 -8.80 13.16 -12.37
CA GLU A 65 -8.51 14.55 -12.69
C GLU A 65 -8.44 15.42 -11.42
N ASP A 66 -9.32 15.18 -10.44
CA ASP A 66 -9.28 15.90 -9.16
C ASP A 66 -8.00 15.58 -8.36
N ILE A 67 -7.55 14.32 -8.39
CA ILE A 67 -6.28 13.91 -7.78
C ILE A 67 -5.10 14.61 -8.48
N LYS A 68 -5.11 14.68 -9.82
CA LYS A 68 -4.06 15.32 -10.61
C LYS A 68 -3.93 16.82 -10.29
N LEU A 69 -5.04 17.49 -10.04
CA LEU A 69 -5.10 18.91 -9.66
C LEU A 69 -4.76 19.16 -8.18
N SER A 70 -4.74 18.12 -7.35
CA SER A 70 -4.40 18.22 -5.93
C SER A 70 -2.88 18.24 -5.69
N GLU A 71 -2.48 18.62 -4.47
CA GLU A 71 -1.11 18.46 -3.98
C GLU A 71 -0.88 17.03 -3.49
N ASN A 72 0.35 16.53 -3.64
CA ASN A 72 0.72 15.24 -3.04
C ASN A 72 0.94 15.48 -1.54
N PRO A 73 0.19 14.80 -0.65
CA PRO A 73 0.36 15.00 0.79
C PRO A 73 1.64 14.36 1.34
N ILE A 74 2.40 13.65 0.50
CA ILE A 74 3.64 12.97 0.85
C ILE A 74 4.76 13.54 -0.01
N ASP A 75 5.89 13.85 0.63
CA ASP A 75 7.11 14.23 -0.08
C ASP A 75 7.50 13.19 -1.13
N SER A 76 7.94 13.62 -2.31
CA SER A 76 8.17 12.71 -3.44
C SER A 76 9.16 11.57 -3.14
N SER A 77 10.15 11.78 -2.26
CA SER A 77 11.08 10.73 -1.86
C SER A 77 10.41 9.63 -1.03
N ASP A 78 9.51 10.01 -0.13
CA ASP A 78 8.82 9.06 0.74
C ASP A 78 7.64 8.41 0.01
N PHE A 79 7.01 9.14 -0.92
CA PHE A 79 6.05 8.57 -1.85
C PHE A 79 6.69 7.46 -2.70
N ALA A 80 7.90 7.69 -3.23
CA ALA A 80 8.61 6.66 -3.99
C ALA A 80 8.92 5.41 -3.15
N LYS A 81 9.30 5.57 -1.87
CA LYS A 81 9.50 4.46 -0.94
C LYS A 81 8.20 3.69 -0.69
N LEU A 82 7.10 4.39 -0.46
CA LEU A 82 5.77 3.79 -0.26
C LEU A 82 5.37 2.94 -1.47
N ILE A 83 5.50 3.47 -2.68
CA ILE A 83 5.14 2.74 -3.91
C ILE A 83 6.05 1.52 -4.10
N LYS A 84 7.36 1.65 -3.82
CA LYS A 84 8.28 0.51 -3.87
C LYS A 84 7.87 -0.59 -2.88
N PHE A 85 7.60 -0.21 -1.63
CA PHE A 85 7.17 -1.16 -0.60
C PHE A 85 5.86 -1.85 -0.99
N HIS A 86 4.87 -1.10 -1.50
CA HIS A 86 3.62 -1.64 -2.01
C HIS A 86 3.82 -2.73 -3.06
N VAL A 87 4.71 -2.50 -4.04
CA VAL A 87 5.02 -3.47 -5.08
C VAL A 87 5.70 -4.71 -4.49
N GLU A 88 6.73 -4.52 -3.67
CA GLU A 88 7.50 -5.63 -3.07
C GLU A 88 6.60 -6.53 -2.20
N ILE A 89 5.79 -5.94 -1.32
CA ILE A 89 4.93 -6.72 -0.42
C ILE A 89 3.78 -7.41 -1.18
N THR A 90 3.27 -6.79 -2.25
CA THR A 90 2.25 -7.39 -3.11
C THR A 90 2.80 -8.59 -3.88
N GLU A 91 4.03 -8.51 -4.40
CA GLU A 91 4.68 -9.64 -5.06
C GLU A 91 4.97 -10.79 -4.09
N LEU A 92 5.45 -10.48 -2.87
CA LEU A 92 5.64 -11.49 -1.82
C LEU A 92 4.33 -12.22 -1.50
N TYR A 93 3.22 -11.49 -1.38
CA TYR A 93 1.91 -12.08 -1.15
C TYR A 93 1.43 -12.96 -2.31
N LYS A 94 1.63 -12.52 -3.57
CA LYS A 94 1.29 -13.33 -4.75
C LYS A 94 2.07 -14.65 -4.77
N LEU A 95 3.38 -14.59 -4.59
CA LEU A 95 4.24 -15.77 -4.53
C LEU A 95 3.80 -16.73 -3.42
N ALA A 96 3.41 -16.22 -2.26
CA ALA A 96 2.91 -17.05 -1.17
C ALA A 96 1.59 -17.75 -1.54
N LYS A 97 0.67 -17.05 -2.22
CA LYS A 97 -0.61 -17.60 -2.66
C LYS A 97 -0.49 -18.62 -3.78
N GLU A 98 0.48 -18.47 -4.68
CA GLU A 98 0.77 -19.43 -5.74
C GLU A 98 1.41 -20.73 -5.24
N ASN A 99 2.05 -20.69 -4.06
CA ASN A 99 2.70 -21.83 -3.42
C ASN A 99 1.85 -22.49 -2.31
N ALA A 100 0.63 -22.01 -2.08
CA ALA A 100 -0.33 -22.53 -1.08
C ALA A 100 -1.41 -23.40 -1.74
#